data_AF-K0W7U1-F1
#
_entry.id   AF-K0W7U1-F1
#
_cell.length_a   1.000
_cell.length_b   1.000
_cell.length_c   1.000
_cell.angle_alpha   90.00
_cell.angle_beta   90.00
_cell.angle_gamma   90.00
#
_symmetry.space_group_name_H-M   'P 1'
#
loop_
_entity.id
_entity.type
_entity.pdbx_description
1 polymer ?
#
loop_
_entity_poly.entity_id
_entity_poly.type
_entity_poly.pdbx_seq_one_letter_code
_entity_poly.pdbx_strand_id
1 'polypeptide(L)'
;EAVRLTDLAQTLVQLIVRNLFERTADVRWWATDPALWQALQEPGRETVAFAAERLSAINRFYTVYLDLVMTDLSGKVIASANPHFQRKLVGMSLAGDPWFRAASACASGDAYIVDEVKFSPLHDNRHALVYATGIRENGKLDGRMIGTLGVYFDWQNQGQAIVEKEANLPPQLAEKTTVMLLDGKSRVIATTNPTLLFSHFALANPSGQAKGSYYDNNGSIVAFARTLGYEDYDGLGWYGVVVQRTESDAAIKTAFNLK
;
A
#
# COMPACT_ATOMS: atom_id res chain seq x y z
N GLU A 1 12.93 -14.15 -23.79
CA GLU A 1 11.93 -14.29 -22.72
C GLU A 1 12.29 -13.61 -21.41
N ALA A 2 13.40 -13.97 -20.77
CA ALA A 2 13.74 -13.44 -19.44
C ALA A 2 13.85 -11.91 -19.34
N VAL A 3 14.39 -11.23 -20.36
CA VAL A 3 14.44 -9.77 -20.44
C VAL A 3 13.03 -9.15 -20.41
N ARG A 4 12.12 -9.68 -21.23
CA ARG A 4 10.71 -9.22 -21.31
C ARG A 4 10.00 -9.34 -19.96
N LEU A 5 10.20 -10.44 -19.25
CA LEU A 5 9.62 -10.65 -17.91
C LEU A 5 10.24 -9.72 -16.86
N THR A 6 11.53 -9.43 -16.97
CA THR A 6 12.23 -8.49 -16.09
C THR A 6 11.73 -7.06 -16.31
N ASP A 7 11.53 -6.65 -17.56
CA ASP A 7 10.97 -5.35 -17.90
C ASP A 7 9.52 -5.21 -17.42
N LEU A 8 8.71 -6.28 -17.56
CA LEU A 8 7.37 -6.32 -16.97
C LEU A 8 7.41 -6.14 -15.46
N ALA A 9 8.26 -6.89 -14.75
CA ALA A 9 8.43 -6.76 -13.30
C ALA A 9 8.81 -5.33 -12.90
N GLN A 10 9.72 -4.69 -13.63
CA GLN A 10 10.13 -3.30 -13.40
C GLN A 10 8.97 -2.33 -13.62
N THR A 11 8.25 -2.44 -14.74
CA THR A 11 7.11 -1.57 -15.04
C THR A 11 6.05 -1.64 -13.95
N LEU A 12 5.68 -2.84 -13.50
CA LEU A 12 4.63 -3.01 -12.49
C LEU A 12 4.99 -2.38 -11.15
N VAL A 13 6.22 -2.60 -10.66
CA VAL A 13 6.65 -1.98 -9.39
C VAL A 13 6.81 -0.45 -9.52
N GLN A 14 7.20 0.06 -10.69
CA GLN A 14 7.29 1.49 -10.93
C GLN A 14 5.92 2.18 -11.00
N LEU A 15 4.92 1.54 -11.62
CA LEU A 15 3.55 2.08 -11.67
C LEU A 15 2.99 2.29 -10.27
N ILE A 16 3.12 1.29 -9.40
CA ILE A 16 2.60 1.42 -8.03
C ILE A 16 3.42 2.39 -7.19
N VAL A 17 4.75 2.46 -7.34
CA VAL A 17 5.56 3.41 -6.54
C VAL A 17 5.28 4.86 -6.93
N ARG A 18 5.13 5.15 -8.23
CA ARG A 18 4.69 6.48 -8.69
C ARG A 18 3.31 6.84 -8.12
N ASN A 19 2.40 5.88 -8.12
CA ASN A 19 1.10 6.07 -7.49
C ASN A 19 1.32 6.41 -6.00
N LEU A 20 2.02 5.58 -5.23
CA LEU A 20 2.22 5.82 -3.80
C LEU A 20 2.89 7.16 -3.44
N PHE A 21 3.65 7.77 -4.33
CA PHE A 21 4.31 9.06 -4.09
C PHE A 21 3.34 10.17 -3.65
N GLU A 22 2.24 10.37 -4.38
CA GLU A 22 1.29 11.47 -4.11
C GLU A 22 0.65 11.36 -2.72
N ARG A 23 0.50 10.14 -2.20
CA ARG A 23 -0.09 9.86 -0.87
C ARG A 23 0.73 10.44 0.27
N THR A 24 2.04 10.60 0.05
CA THR A 24 2.95 11.21 1.03
C THR A 24 2.66 12.70 1.24
N ALA A 25 2.26 13.40 0.19
CA ALA A 25 1.88 14.82 0.25
C ALA A 25 0.45 14.97 0.77
N ASP A 26 -0.48 14.14 0.26
CA ASP A 26 -1.89 14.13 0.66
C ASP A 26 -2.07 14.07 2.19
N VAL A 27 -1.45 13.08 2.85
CA VAL A 27 -1.62 12.87 4.30
C VAL A 27 -1.14 14.07 5.13
N ARG A 28 -0.04 14.71 4.72
CA ARG A 28 0.52 15.88 5.41
C ARG A 28 -0.34 17.10 5.19
N TRP A 29 -0.79 17.32 3.96
CA TRP A 29 -1.67 18.43 3.63
C TRP A 29 -2.99 18.35 4.40
N TRP A 30 -3.64 17.18 4.42
CA TRP A 30 -4.91 17.02 5.12
C TRP A 30 -4.78 17.17 6.64
N ALA A 31 -3.64 16.80 7.24
CA ALA A 31 -3.40 17.00 8.67
C ALA A 31 -3.36 18.49 9.09
N THR A 32 -3.26 19.43 8.14
CA THR A 32 -3.32 20.88 8.40
C THR A 32 -4.73 21.47 8.33
N ASP A 33 -5.75 20.69 7.94
CA ASP A 33 -7.12 21.20 7.76
C ASP A 33 -7.68 21.76 9.08
N PRO A 34 -8.20 23.02 9.09
CA PRO A 34 -8.79 23.66 10.25
C PRO A 34 -9.78 22.82 11.03
N ALA A 35 -10.65 22.08 10.34
CA ALA A 35 -11.67 21.29 11.02
C ALA A 35 -11.06 20.22 11.92
N LEU A 36 -9.91 19.65 11.53
CA LEU A 36 -9.27 18.57 12.27
C LEU A 36 -8.60 19.09 13.54
N TRP A 37 -7.72 20.09 13.43
CA TRP A 37 -7.02 20.60 14.61
C TRP A 37 -7.93 21.39 15.54
N GLN A 38 -8.97 22.08 15.04
CA GLN A 38 -9.96 22.75 15.90
C GLN A 38 -10.76 21.74 16.72
N ALA A 39 -11.18 20.61 16.12
CA ALA A 39 -11.89 19.56 16.83
C ALA A 39 -11.05 18.88 17.94
N LEU A 40 -9.73 18.93 17.83
CA LEU A 40 -8.81 18.41 18.85
C LEU A 40 -8.47 19.44 19.94
N GLN A 41 -8.40 20.74 19.61
CA GLN A 41 -8.13 21.81 20.58
C GLN A 41 -9.37 22.16 21.41
N GLU A 42 -10.53 22.21 20.76
CA GLU A 42 -11.83 22.55 21.36
C GLU A 42 -12.83 21.43 21.07
N PRO A 43 -12.69 20.28 21.75
CA PRO A 43 -13.53 19.12 21.49
C PRO A 43 -14.98 19.40 21.87
N GLY A 44 -15.85 19.42 20.86
CA GLY A 44 -17.28 19.61 20.98
C GLY A 44 -18.03 18.76 19.96
N ARG A 45 -19.31 18.49 20.21
CA ARG A 45 -20.11 17.65 19.31
C ARG A 45 -20.15 18.23 17.88
N GLU A 46 -20.26 19.55 17.76
CA GLU A 46 -20.31 20.25 16.47
C GLU A 46 -18.95 20.26 15.77
N THR A 47 -17.86 20.54 16.48
CA THR A 47 -16.50 20.56 15.90
C THR A 47 -16.08 19.17 15.41
N VAL A 48 -16.39 18.12 16.17
CA VAL A 48 -16.15 16.72 15.77
C VAL A 48 -17.02 16.31 14.58
N ALA A 49 -18.30 16.70 14.55
CA ALA A 49 -19.16 16.42 13.42
C ALA A 49 -18.68 17.12 12.13
N PHE A 50 -18.22 18.37 12.24
CA PHE A 50 -17.65 19.10 11.12
C PHE A 50 -16.33 18.47 10.64
N ALA A 51 -15.44 18.05 11.54
CA ALA A 51 -14.24 17.31 11.18
C ALA A 51 -14.56 16.02 10.41
N ALA A 52 -15.56 15.25 10.86
CA ALA A 52 -16.01 14.06 10.16
C ALA A 52 -16.56 14.39 8.76
N GLU A 53 -17.36 15.44 8.62
CA GLU A 53 -17.88 15.89 7.31
C GLU A 53 -16.75 16.26 6.35
N ARG A 54 -15.73 16.99 6.83
CA ARG A 54 -14.56 17.35 6.03
C ARG A 54 -13.77 16.13 5.56
N LEU A 55 -13.54 15.18 6.46
CA LEU A 55 -12.92 13.90 6.12
C LEU A 55 -13.75 13.12 5.08
N SER A 56 -15.08 13.05 5.24
CA SER A 56 -15.98 12.43 4.27
C SER A 56 -15.92 13.10 2.90
N ALA A 57 -15.83 14.43 2.84
CA ALA A 57 -15.71 15.16 1.59
C ALA A 57 -14.40 14.82 0.87
N ILE A 58 -13.29 14.75 1.60
CA ILE A 58 -12.00 14.29 1.05
C ILE A 58 -12.13 12.86 0.52
N ASN A 59 -12.62 11.93 1.33
CA ASN A 59 -12.77 10.52 0.93
C ASN A 59 -13.63 10.34 -0.33
N ARG A 60 -14.69 11.16 -0.49
CA ARG A 60 -15.55 11.13 -1.69
C ARG A 60 -14.81 11.53 -2.97
N PHE A 61 -13.87 12.48 -2.91
CA PHE A 61 -13.09 12.90 -4.08
C PHE A 61 -11.91 11.97 -4.37
N TYR A 62 -11.44 11.23 -3.37
CA TYR A 62 -10.31 10.31 -3.48
C TYR A 62 -10.75 8.88 -3.17
N THR A 63 -11.38 8.24 -4.15
CA THR A 63 -11.99 6.90 -4.03
C THR A 63 -10.98 5.76 -3.82
N VAL A 64 -9.69 6.05 -3.80
CA VAL A 64 -8.61 5.10 -3.52
C VAL A 64 -8.43 4.81 -2.02
N TYR A 65 -9.10 5.56 -1.15
CA TYR A 65 -9.02 5.39 0.30
C TYR A 65 -10.27 4.69 0.85
N LEU A 66 -10.05 3.69 1.70
CA LEU A 66 -11.10 3.03 2.48
C LEU A 66 -11.69 4.00 3.51
N ASP A 67 -10.81 4.75 4.19
CA ASP A 67 -11.17 5.69 5.24
C ASP A 67 -10.03 6.67 5.56
N LEU A 68 -10.37 7.78 6.20
CA LEU A 68 -9.41 8.66 6.88
C LEU A 68 -9.83 8.75 8.34
N VAL A 69 -8.93 8.43 9.26
CA VAL A 69 -9.21 8.27 10.69
C VAL A 69 -8.38 9.26 11.48
N MET A 70 -9.05 10.11 12.25
CA MET A 70 -8.45 11.09 13.15
C MET A 70 -8.48 10.57 14.58
N THR A 71 -7.36 10.65 15.29
CA THR A 71 -7.26 10.29 16.72
C THR A 71 -6.76 11.45 17.57
N ASP A 72 -7.07 11.41 18.87
CA ASP A 72 -6.32 12.20 19.86
C ASP A 72 -4.94 11.57 20.16
N LEU A 73 -4.18 12.18 21.07
CA LEU A 73 -2.86 11.71 21.51
C LEU A 73 -2.89 10.40 22.31
N SER A 74 -4.05 9.97 22.81
CA SER A 74 -4.20 8.67 23.45
C SER A 74 -4.48 7.54 22.44
N GLY A 75 -4.67 7.88 21.17
CA GLY A 75 -5.06 6.96 20.12
C GLY A 75 -6.56 6.71 20.06
N LYS A 76 -7.38 7.46 20.81
CA LYS A 76 -8.83 7.36 20.71
C LYS A 76 -9.29 7.99 19.40
N VAL A 77 -10.09 7.26 18.62
CA VAL A 77 -10.68 7.76 17.38
C VAL A 77 -11.70 8.85 17.69
N ILE A 78 -11.48 10.03 17.11
CA ILE A 78 -12.36 11.20 17.24
C ILE A 78 -13.31 11.29 16.05
N ALA A 79 -12.80 11.07 14.83
CA ALA A 79 -13.58 11.09 13.60
C ALA A 79 -13.05 10.08 12.58
N SER A 80 -13.93 9.64 11.69
CA SER A 80 -13.63 8.78 10.54
C SER A 80 -14.43 9.30 9.34
N ALA A 81 -13.86 9.20 8.14
CA ALA A 81 -14.42 9.74 6.91
C ALA A 81 -15.58 8.91 6.37
N ASN A 82 -15.51 7.60 6.50
CA ASN A 82 -16.41 6.69 5.82
C ASN A 82 -17.56 6.27 6.75
N PRO A 83 -18.82 6.65 6.47
CA PRO A 83 -19.96 6.37 7.34
C PRO A 83 -20.19 4.87 7.61
N HIS A 84 -19.75 4.00 6.69
CA HIS A 84 -19.83 2.54 6.84
C HIS A 84 -18.96 2.02 8.00
N PHE A 85 -17.79 2.62 8.20
CA PHE A 85 -16.85 2.23 9.26
C PHE A 85 -16.97 3.13 10.52
N GLN A 86 -17.32 4.40 10.33
CA GLN A 86 -17.33 5.44 11.37
C GLN A 86 -18.11 5.03 12.63
N ARG A 87 -19.28 4.41 12.48
CA ARG A 87 -20.13 4.01 13.63
C ARG A 87 -19.45 3.01 14.56
N LYS A 88 -18.57 2.16 14.02
CA LYS A 88 -17.83 1.18 14.81
C LYS A 88 -16.53 1.77 15.34
N LEU A 89 -15.90 2.66 14.57
CA LEU A 89 -14.58 3.22 14.85
C LEU A 89 -14.57 4.31 15.93
N VAL A 90 -15.53 5.24 15.90
CA VAL A 90 -15.51 6.41 16.81
C VAL A 90 -15.51 5.95 18.27
N GLY A 91 -14.53 6.45 19.03
CA GLY A 91 -14.32 6.09 20.43
C GLY A 91 -13.47 4.85 20.67
N MET A 92 -13.15 4.05 19.65
CA MET A 92 -12.17 2.96 19.78
C MET A 92 -10.77 3.51 20.04
N SER A 93 -9.93 2.72 20.71
CA SER A 93 -8.51 3.04 20.87
C SER A 93 -7.68 2.30 19.83
N LEU A 94 -6.83 3.05 19.14
CA LEU A 94 -5.80 2.58 18.21
C LEU A 94 -4.39 2.76 18.79
N ALA A 95 -4.26 2.93 20.12
CA ALA A 95 -2.97 3.12 20.79
C ALA A 95 -1.97 1.98 20.53
N GLY A 96 -2.49 0.77 20.28
CA GLY A 96 -1.70 -0.42 19.98
C GLY A 96 -1.28 -0.54 18.51
N ASP A 97 -1.85 0.27 17.61
CA ASP A 97 -1.59 0.17 16.18
C ASP A 97 -0.18 0.71 15.84
N PRO A 98 0.60 0.00 15.00
CA PRO A 98 1.93 0.43 14.60
C PRO A 98 1.96 1.83 13.97
N TRP A 99 1.03 2.11 13.05
CA TRP A 99 0.96 3.40 12.38
C TRP A 99 0.73 4.55 13.37
N PHE A 100 -0.13 4.36 14.38
CA PHE A 100 -0.47 5.40 15.35
C PHE A 100 0.74 5.72 16.23
N ARG A 101 1.42 4.69 16.74
CA ARG A 101 2.64 4.86 17.55
C ARG A 101 3.75 5.56 16.77
N ALA A 102 3.93 5.19 15.50
CA ALA A 102 4.92 5.79 14.64
C ALA A 102 4.58 7.25 14.30
N ALA A 103 3.32 7.55 13.94
CA ALA A 103 2.85 8.90 13.65
C ALA A 103 2.93 9.83 14.88
N SER A 104 2.68 9.29 16.08
CA SER A 104 2.81 10.01 17.35
C SER A 104 4.25 10.38 17.71
N ALA A 105 5.24 9.77 17.04
CA ALA A 105 6.66 10.09 17.17
C ALA A 105 7.18 11.06 16.10
N CYS A 106 6.35 11.48 15.13
CA CYS A 106 6.75 12.44 14.10
C CYS A 106 7.18 13.78 14.72
N ALA A 107 8.37 14.26 14.34
CA ALA A 107 8.96 15.47 14.92
C ALA A 107 8.38 16.78 14.35
N SER A 108 7.99 16.81 13.08
CA SER A 108 7.38 17.97 12.40
C SER A 108 6.15 17.57 11.58
N GLY A 109 5.45 18.56 11.00
CA GLY A 109 4.35 18.34 10.05
C GLY A 109 4.82 17.87 8.67
N ASP A 110 6.12 18.01 8.38
CA ASP A 110 6.73 17.46 7.16
C ASP A 110 6.97 15.94 7.27
N ALA A 111 7.02 15.41 8.50
CA ALA A 111 7.22 14.00 8.76
C ALA A 111 5.93 13.22 8.54
N TYR A 112 6.05 12.04 7.95
CA TYR A 112 4.98 11.07 7.80
C TYR A 112 5.57 9.67 7.93
N ILE A 113 4.70 8.69 8.13
CA ILE A 113 5.05 7.28 8.13
C ILE A 113 4.17 6.54 7.14
N VAL A 114 4.67 5.39 6.68
CA VAL A 114 3.89 4.41 5.92
C VAL A 114 3.98 3.09 6.68
N ASP A 115 2.84 2.53 7.05
CA ASP A 115 2.75 1.23 7.71
C ASP A 115 3.00 0.10 6.69
N GLU A 116 2.97 -1.14 7.17
CA GLU A 116 3.00 -2.31 6.31
C GLU A 116 1.61 -2.59 5.71
N VAL A 117 1.59 -3.20 4.51
CA VAL A 117 0.36 -3.77 3.97
C VAL A 117 -0.12 -4.89 4.88
N LYS A 118 -1.37 -4.83 5.33
CA LYS A 118 -2.00 -5.86 6.17
C LYS A 118 -3.51 -5.85 6.08
N PHE A 119 -4.14 -6.90 6.58
CA PHE A 119 -5.58 -6.91 6.83
C PHE A 119 -5.94 -5.79 7.82
N SER A 120 -7.04 -5.11 7.55
CA SER A 120 -7.64 -4.16 8.46
C SER A 120 -8.98 -4.69 8.98
N PRO A 121 -9.01 -5.26 10.21
CA PRO A 121 -10.27 -5.71 10.83
C PRO A 121 -11.32 -4.61 10.96
N LEU A 122 -10.88 -3.34 11.01
CA LEU A 122 -11.72 -2.16 11.12
C LEU A 122 -12.41 -1.78 9.79
N HIS A 123 -11.92 -2.32 8.68
CA HIS A 123 -12.34 -1.97 7.32
C HIS A 123 -12.72 -3.24 6.54
N ASP A 124 -13.62 -4.04 7.12
CA ASP A 124 -14.15 -5.31 6.56
C ASP A 124 -13.05 -6.32 6.16
N ASN A 125 -11.95 -6.37 6.90
CA ASN A 125 -10.77 -7.19 6.60
C ASN A 125 -10.18 -6.95 5.20
N ARG A 126 -10.40 -5.76 4.62
CA ARG A 126 -9.69 -5.35 3.40
C ARG A 126 -8.20 -5.22 3.68
N HIS A 127 -7.37 -5.43 2.66
CA HIS A 127 -5.94 -5.10 2.77
C HIS A 127 -5.75 -3.60 2.67
N ALA A 128 -5.08 -3.02 3.65
CA ALA A 128 -4.82 -1.59 3.71
C ALA A 128 -3.32 -1.31 3.79
N LEU A 129 -2.92 -0.17 3.25
CA LEU A 129 -1.64 0.49 3.49
C LEU A 129 -1.94 1.82 4.17
N VAL A 130 -1.42 2.04 5.37
CA VAL A 130 -1.75 3.25 6.13
C VAL A 130 -0.64 4.28 6.00
N TYR A 131 -0.96 5.43 5.44
CA TYR A 131 -0.14 6.63 5.56
C TYR A 131 -0.58 7.38 6.80
N ALA A 132 0.36 7.86 7.62
CA ALA A 132 -0.02 8.61 8.80
C ALA A 132 0.95 9.74 9.16
N THR A 133 0.42 10.74 9.85
CA THR A 133 1.19 11.86 10.38
C THR A 133 0.52 12.45 11.62
N GLY A 134 1.19 13.37 12.30
CA GLY A 134 0.65 14.11 13.43
C GLY A 134 -0.19 15.30 12.98
N ILE A 135 -1.34 15.50 13.63
CA ILE A 135 -2.11 16.74 13.54
C ILE A 135 -1.55 17.70 14.61
N ARG A 136 -1.30 18.95 14.21
CA ARG A 136 -0.59 19.95 15.03
C ARG A 136 -1.45 21.18 15.27
N GLU A 137 -1.18 21.86 16.38
CA GLU A 137 -1.87 23.10 16.77
C GLU A 137 -1.89 24.12 15.63
N ASN A 138 -3.08 24.64 15.33
CA ASN A 138 -3.31 25.63 14.27
C ASN A 138 -2.81 25.20 12.87
N GLY A 139 -2.63 23.90 12.64
CA GLY A 139 -2.10 23.37 11.38
C GLY A 139 -0.63 23.74 11.12
N LYS A 140 0.11 24.22 12.13
CA LYS A 140 1.52 24.63 11.96
C LYS A 140 2.45 23.43 11.87
N LEU A 141 3.39 23.46 10.92
CA LEU A 141 4.38 22.40 10.71
C LEU A 141 5.27 22.15 11.94
N ASP A 142 5.61 23.21 12.68
CA ASP A 142 6.39 23.18 13.91
C ASP A 142 5.51 23.22 15.19
N GLY A 143 4.19 23.21 15.03
CA GLY A 143 3.24 23.24 16.15
C GLY A 143 3.32 22.00 17.02
N ARG A 144 2.88 22.11 18.28
CA ARG A 144 2.75 20.96 19.16
C ARG A 144 1.77 19.95 18.56
N MET A 145 2.12 18.67 18.60
CA MET A 145 1.21 17.62 18.17
C MET A 145 0.03 17.49 19.15
N ILE A 146 -1.18 17.36 18.62
CA ILE A 146 -2.43 17.27 19.38
C ILE A 146 -3.30 16.06 18.98
N GLY A 147 -2.89 15.33 17.95
CA GLY A 147 -3.54 14.10 17.51
C GLY A 147 -2.81 13.50 16.32
N THR A 148 -3.40 12.50 15.68
CA THR A 148 -2.84 11.89 14.47
C THR A 148 -3.91 11.69 13.40
N LEU A 149 -3.47 11.65 12.15
CA LEU A 149 -4.29 11.29 10.99
C LEU A 149 -3.73 10.01 10.38
N GLY A 150 -4.56 8.98 10.27
CA GLY A 150 -4.28 7.76 9.51
C GLY A 150 -5.15 7.68 8.27
N VAL A 151 -4.54 7.54 7.11
CA VAL A 151 -5.18 7.45 5.80
C VAL A 151 -5.08 6.01 5.29
N TYR A 152 -6.20 5.31 5.26
CA TYR A 152 -6.26 3.89 4.90
C TYR A 152 -6.41 3.74 3.39
N PHE A 153 -5.30 3.55 2.69
CA PHE A 153 -5.28 3.28 1.25
C PHE A 153 -5.80 1.88 0.96
N ASP A 154 -6.72 1.75 -0.01
CA ASP A 154 -7.30 0.46 -0.44
C ASP A 154 -6.28 -0.37 -1.23
N TRP A 155 -5.32 -0.92 -0.51
CA TRP A 155 -4.26 -1.72 -1.09
C TRP A 155 -4.81 -2.95 -1.81
N GLN A 156 -5.88 -3.57 -1.31
CA GLN A 156 -6.47 -4.73 -1.96
C GLN A 156 -6.86 -4.44 -3.41
N ASN A 157 -7.57 -3.35 -3.66
CA ASN A 157 -7.99 -3.00 -5.02
C ASN A 157 -6.80 -2.55 -5.88
N GLN A 158 -5.93 -1.71 -5.31
CA GLN A 158 -4.81 -1.11 -6.04
C GLN A 158 -3.74 -2.14 -6.39
N GLY A 159 -3.35 -2.99 -5.45
CA GLY A 159 -2.43 -4.10 -5.67
C GLY A 159 -2.97 -5.09 -6.70
N GLN A 160 -4.26 -5.43 -6.65
CA GLN A 160 -4.87 -6.34 -7.63
C GLN A 160 -4.88 -5.73 -9.03
N ALA A 161 -5.24 -4.45 -9.16
CA ALA A 161 -5.21 -3.75 -10.44
C ALA A 161 -3.81 -3.79 -11.09
N ILE A 162 -2.74 -3.64 -10.30
CA ILE A 162 -1.37 -3.75 -10.81
C ILE A 162 -1.07 -5.15 -11.34
N VAL A 163 -1.28 -6.20 -10.53
CA VAL A 163 -0.86 -7.55 -10.90
C VAL A 163 -1.75 -8.21 -11.95
N GLU A 164 -2.99 -7.76 -12.12
CA GLU A 164 -3.93 -8.30 -13.12
C GLU A 164 -4.09 -7.38 -14.34
N LYS A 165 -4.52 -6.13 -14.12
CA LYS A 165 -4.92 -5.23 -15.21
C LYS A 165 -3.71 -4.61 -15.89
N GLU A 166 -2.79 -4.05 -15.12
CA GLU A 166 -1.59 -3.40 -15.67
C GLU A 166 -0.56 -4.42 -16.20
N ALA A 167 -0.54 -5.63 -15.62
CA ALA A 167 0.26 -6.74 -16.16
C ALA A 167 -0.17 -7.10 -17.60
N ASN A 168 -1.47 -6.93 -17.91
CA ASN A 168 -2.05 -7.02 -19.25
C ASN A 168 -1.53 -8.21 -20.07
N LEU A 169 -1.44 -9.38 -19.42
CA LEU A 169 -0.95 -10.59 -20.06
C LEU A 169 -2.07 -11.21 -20.93
N PRO A 170 -1.77 -11.64 -22.17
CA PRO A 170 -2.70 -12.45 -22.96
C PRO A 170 -3.14 -13.70 -22.17
N PRO A 171 -4.40 -14.17 -22.32
CA PRO A 171 -4.93 -15.28 -21.51
C PRO A 171 -4.03 -16.51 -21.45
N GLN A 172 -3.46 -16.93 -22.59
CA GLN A 172 -2.59 -18.11 -22.66
C GLN A 172 -1.28 -17.93 -21.89
N LEU A 173 -0.78 -16.69 -21.77
CA LEU A 173 0.39 -16.37 -20.94
C LEU A 173 -0.01 -16.24 -19.48
N ALA A 174 -1.15 -15.64 -19.17
CA ALA A 174 -1.65 -15.46 -17.81
C ALA A 174 -1.81 -16.81 -17.09
N GLU A 175 -2.33 -17.84 -17.76
CA GLU A 175 -2.49 -19.19 -17.20
C GLU A 175 -1.17 -19.83 -16.75
N LYS A 176 -0.03 -19.44 -17.36
CA LYS A 176 1.30 -19.95 -17.00
C LYS A 176 2.16 -18.97 -16.22
N THR A 177 1.61 -17.81 -15.85
CA THR A 177 2.38 -16.72 -15.24
C THR A 177 1.78 -16.30 -13.90
N THR A 178 2.59 -16.35 -12.85
CA THR A 178 2.27 -15.72 -11.56
C THR A 178 2.97 -14.37 -11.48
N VAL A 179 2.20 -13.32 -11.24
CA VAL A 179 2.69 -11.95 -11.03
C VAL A 179 2.57 -11.63 -9.55
N MET A 180 3.58 -10.95 -8.99
CA MET A 180 3.66 -10.60 -7.57
C MET A 180 4.25 -9.21 -7.38
N LEU A 181 3.79 -8.53 -6.34
CA LEU A 181 4.50 -7.44 -5.67
C LEU A 181 4.98 -7.94 -4.32
N LEU A 182 6.24 -7.68 -3.99
CA LEU A 182 6.83 -7.99 -2.68
C LEU A 182 7.14 -6.69 -1.93
N ASP A 183 6.94 -6.68 -0.62
CA ASP A 183 7.46 -5.61 0.23
C ASP A 183 8.98 -5.74 0.43
N GLY A 184 9.59 -4.76 1.12
CA GLY A 184 11.03 -4.74 1.38
C GLY A 184 11.56 -5.91 2.21
N LYS A 185 10.67 -6.72 2.80
CA LYS A 185 10.99 -7.95 3.57
C LYS A 185 10.69 -9.22 2.77
N SER A 186 10.51 -9.10 1.45
CA SER A 186 10.16 -10.21 0.55
C SER A 186 8.83 -10.90 0.86
N ARG A 187 7.90 -10.22 1.55
CA ARG A 187 6.54 -10.72 1.76
C ARG A 187 5.66 -10.31 0.59
N VAL A 188 4.87 -11.24 0.08
CA VAL A 188 3.95 -11.00 -1.05
C VAL A 188 2.81 -10.09 -0.59
N ILE A 189 2.69 -8.92 -1.20
CA ILE A 189 1.66 -7.92 -0.87
C ILE A 189 0.59 -7.81 -1.95
N ALA A 190 0.84 -8.23 -3.19
CA ALA A 190 -0.18 -8.43 -4.21
C ALA A 190 0.23 -9.58 -5.13
N THR A 191 -0.73 -10.35 -5.65
CA THR A 191 -0.41 -11.48 -6.53
C THR A 191 -1.61 -11.98 -7.34
N THR A 192 -1.35 -12.57 -8.51
CA THR A 192 -2.36 -13.33 -9.28
C THR A 192 -2.60 -14.74 -8.74
N ASN A 193 -1.82 -15.22 -7.77
CA ASN A 193 -2.04 -16.49 -7.07
C ASN A 193 -2.37 -16.23 -5.59
N PRO A 194 -3.66 -16.22 -5.19
CA PRO A 194 -4.08 -15.87 -3.82
C PRO A 194 -3.43 -16.69 -2.70
N THR A 195 -2.98 -17.92 -2.99
CA THR A 195 -2.31 -18.78 -1.99
C THR A 195 -0.95 -18.24 -1.52
N LEU A 196 -0.34 -17.36 -2.31
CA LEU A 196 0.95 -16.74 -1.99
C LEU A 196 0.79 -15.46 -1.18
N LEU A 197 -0.40 -14.87 -1.10
CA LEU A 197 -0.59 -13.58 -0.48
C LEU A 197 -0.17 -13.60 0.99
N PHE A 198 0.64 -12.61 1.40
CA PHE A 198 1.30 -12.50 2.71
C PHE A 198 2.25 -13.63 3.09
N SER A 199 2.56 -14.55 2.18
CA SER A 199 3.68 -15.49 2.35
C SER A 199 5.02 -14.80 2.08
N HIS A 200 6.11 -15.38 2.59
CA HIS A 200 7.46 -14.95 2.25
C HIS A 200 7.91 -15.62 0.95
N PHE A 201 8.30 -14.83 -0.05
CA PHE A 201 8.87 -15.32 -1.30
C PHE A 201 10.39 -15.26 -1.26
N ALA A 202 11.05 -16.42 -1.23
CA ALA A 202 12.51 -16.50 -1.18
C ALA A 202 13.13 -16.19 -2.55
N LEU A 203 13.40 -14.91 -2.82
CA LEU A 203 14.04 -14.49 -4.06
C LEU A 203 15.52 -14.91 -4.07
N ALA A 204 15.90 -15.82 -4.97
CA ALA A 204 17.30 -16.23 -5.14
C ALA A 204 18.14 -15.13 -5.80
N ASN A 205 18.65 -14.20 -4.99
CA ASN A 205 19.44 -13.05 -5.43
C ASN A 205 20.67 -12.83 -4.52
N PRO A 206 21.63 -13.76 -4.47
CA PRO A 206 22.78 -13.69 -3.56
C PRO A 206 23.71 -12.52 -3.85
N SER A 207 23.70 -12.01 -5.08
CA SER A 207 24.49 -10.85 -5.54
C SER A 207 23.82 -9.51 -5.25
N GLY A 208 22.60 -9.50 -4.67
CA GLY A 208 21.89 -8.28 -4.30
C GLY A 208 21.55 -7.38 -5.50
N GLN A 209 21.35 -7.96 -6.69
CA GLN A 209 21.04 -7.21 -7.90
C GLN A 209 19.69 -6.49 -7.76
N ALA A 210 19.60 -5.27 -8.28
CA ALA A 210 18.33 -4.53 -8.27
C ALA A 210 17.30 -5.15 -9.24
N LYS A 211 17.74 -5.81 -10.32
CA LYS A 211 16.86 -6.52 -11.25
C LYS A 211 17.60 -7.69 -11.89
N GLY A 212 16.86 -8.72 -12.30
CA GLY A 212 17.45 -9.89 -12.91
C GLY A 212 16.44 -11.01 -13.14
N SER A 213 16.97 -12.15 -13.55
CA SER A 213 16.16 -13.36 -13.73
C SER A 213 17.00 -14.62 -13.51
N TYR A 214 16.34 -15.71 -13.12
CA TYR A 214 16.92 -17.03 -12.95
C TYR A 214 15.89 -18.12 -13.25
N TYR A 215 16.34 -19.37 -13.38
CA TYR A 215 15.46 -20.54 -13.44
C TYR A 215 15.31 -21.15 -12.06
N ASP A 216 14.07 -21.42 -11.64
CA ASP A 216 13.82 -22.16 -10.41
C ASP A 216 14.02 -23.68 -10.60
N ASN A 217 13.91 -24.44 -9.51
CA ASN A 217 14.08 -25.90 -9.55
C ASN A 217 13.00 -26.62 -10.37
N ASN A 218 11.90 -25.95 -10.70
CA ASN A 218 10.81 -26.48 -11.52
C ASN A 218 10.97 -26.07 -13.00
N GLY A 219 12.07 -25.43 -13.37
CA GLY A 219 12.33 -24.96 -14.74
C GLY A 219 11.55 -23.70 -15.13
N SER A 220 10.86 -23.04 -14.18
CA SER A 220 10.18 -21.77 -14.42
C SER A 220 11.18 -20.62 -14.43
N ILE A 221 10.92 -19.61 -15.27
CA ILE A 221 11.70 -18.37 -15.24
C ILE A 221 11.13 -17.49 -14.13
N VAL A 222 11.98 -17.12 -13.18
CA VAL A 222 11.69 -16.08 -12.18
C VAL A 222 12.42 -14.81 -12.60
N ALA A 223 11.67 -13.75 -12.89
CA ALA A 223 12.20 -12.43 -13.19
C ALA A 223 11.76 -11.44 -12.11
N PHE A 224 12.65 -10.51 -11.75
CA PHE A 224 12.39 -9.57 -10.66
C PHE A 224 13.03 -8.21 -10.93
N ALA A 225 12.45 -7.19 -10.31
CA ALA A 225 12.99 -5.84 -10.29
C ALA A 225 12.58 -5.12 -9.01
N ARG A 226 13.55 -4.50 -8.34
CA ARG A 226 13.36 -3.56 -7.24
C ARG A 226 12.85 -2.25 -7.80
N THR A 227 12.08 -1.53 -7.00
CA THR A 227 11.78 -0.15 -7.30
C THR A 227 13.05 0.69 -7.47
N LEU A 228 13.00 1.66 -8.39
CA LEU A 228 14.00 2.71 -8.55
C LEU A 228 13.68 3.96 -7.71
N GLY A 229 12.61 3.93 -6.91
CA GLY A 229 12.01 5.12 -6.31
C GLY A 229 11.24 5.96 -7.34
N TYR A 230 10.77 7.13 -6.92
CA TYR A 230 10.15 8.13 -7.78
C TYR A 230 10.30 9.51 -7.13
N GLU A 231 10.93 10.46 -7.82
CA GLU A 231 11.28 11.78 -7.28
C GLU A 231 12.08 11.65 -5.96
N ASP A 232 11.59 12.21 -4.85
CA ASP A 232 12.17 12.15 -3.50
C ASP A 232 11.64 10.98 -2.65
N TYR A 233 10.90 10.04 -3.26
CA TYR A 233 10.36 8.86 -2.58
C TYR A 233 11.03 7.55 -2.99
N ASP A 234 11.74 6.93 -2.06
CA ASP A 234 12.51 5.69 -2.27
C ASP A 234 11.67 4.43 -2.56
N GLY A 235 10.33 4.52 -2.53
CA GLY A 235 9.42 3.44 -2.96
C GLY A 235 9.33 2.23 -2.03
N LEU A 236 9.63 2.38 -0.74
CA LEU A 236 9.52 1.35 0.32
C LEU A 236 10.36 0.07 0.07
N GLY A 237 11.28 0.11 -0.90
CA GLY A 237 12.14 -1.02 -1.24
C GLY A 237 11.41 -2.22 -1.86
N TRP A 238 10.22 -2.00 -2.43
CA TRP A 238 9.39 -3.06 -2.99
C TRP A 238 9.98 -3.66 -4.28
N TYR A 239 9.52 -4.86 -4.60
CA TYR A 239 9.88 -5.59 -5.82
C TYR A 239 8.66 -5.97 -6.64
N GLY A 240 8.78 -5.91 -7.96
CA GLY A 240 7.95 -6.67 -8.88
C GLY A 240 8.60 -8.02 -9.13
N VAL A 241 7.82 -9.09 -9.16
CA VAL A 241 8.29 -10.45 -9.47
C VAL A 241 7.32 -11.12 -10.42
N VAL A 242 7.83 -11.76 -11.46
CA VAL A 242 7.07 -12.52 -12.44
C VAL A 242 7.66 -13.92 -12.54
N VAL A 243 6.85 -14.94 -12.26
CA VAL A 243 7.22 -16.35 -12.38
C VAL A 243 6.44 -16.93 -13.56
N GLN A 244 7.14 -17.38 -14.59
CA GLN A 244 6.51 -17.98 -15.77
C GLN A 244 6.96 -19.42 -15.95
N ARG A 245 5.99 -20.34 -15.97
CA ARG A 245 6.25 -21.75 -16.30
C ARG A 245 6.69 -21.85 -17.75
N THR A 246 7.80 -22.54 -17.97
CA THR A 246 8.24 -22.90 -19.32
C THR A 246 7.42 -24.10 -19.81
N GLU A 247 7.20 -24.18 -21.12
CA GLU A 247 6.61 -25.38 -21.70
C GLU A 247 7.63 -26.50 -21.60
N SER A 248 7.21 -27.68 -21.10
CA SER A 248 8.10 -28.83 -21.08
C SER A 248 8.39 -29.26 -22.52
N ASP A 249 9.61 -29.77 -22.78
CA ASP A 249 9.97 -30.31 -24.09
C ASP A 249 8.95 -31.37 -24.58
N ALA A 250 8.31 -32.09 -23.66
CA ALA A 250 7.24 -33.03 -23.96
C ALA A 250 5.95 -32.34 -24.45
N ALA A 251 5.57 -31.20 -23.87
CA ALA A 251 4.42 -30.41 -24.31
C ALA A 251 4.68 -29.76 -25.68
N ILE A 252 5.89 -29.26 -25.93
CA ILE A 252 6.30 -28.72 -27.22
C ILE A 252 6.27 -29.82 -28.29
N LYS A 253 6.87 -30.99 -28.01
CA LYS A 253 6.83 -32.14 -28.93
C LYS A 253 5.41 -32.61 -29.25
N THR A 254 4.53 -32.65 -28.25
CA THR A 254 3.12 -33.03 -28.41
C THR A 254 2.33 -31.99 -29.21
N ALA A 255 2.56 -30.69 -28.97
CA ALA A 255 1.89 -29.61 -29.69
C ALA A 255 2.34 -29.50 -31.16
N PHE A 256 3.58 -29.86 -31.47
CA PHE A 256 4.15 -29.78 -32.82
C PHE A 256 4.24 -31.13 -33.56
N ASN A 257 3.70 -32.23 -33.01
CA ASN A 257 3.82 -33.59 -33.58
C ASN A 257 5.28 -33.98 -33.93
N LEU A 258 6.24 -33.50 -33.14
CA LEU A 258 7.65 -33.82 -33.33
C LEU A 258 7.98 -35.06 -32.48
N LYS A 259 8.43 -36.15 -33.13
CA LYS A 259 8.94 -37.35 -32.44
C LYS A 259 10.24 -37.03 -31.68
#